data_AF-A0A816SSM8-F1
#
_entry.id   AF-A0A816SSM8-F1
#
_cell.length_a   1.000
_cell.length_b   1.000
_cell.length_c   1.000
_cell.angle_alpha   90.00
_cell.angle_beta   90.00
_cell.angle_gamma   90.00
#
_symmetry.space_group_name_H-M   'P 1'
#
loop_
_entity.id
_entity.type
_entity.pdbx_description
1 polymer ?
#
loop_
_entity_poly.entity_id
_entity_poly.type
_entity_poly.pdbx_seq_one_letter_code
_entity_poly.pdbx_strand_id
1 'polypeptide(L)'
;MTWNNECHKVVWSDEKKINSDGPDGFSYYWHDLRKEEEIFSTRPQGGGSVMIWASFGWGGKSSICFVESRMNANGYREVLKKRLIDIGSSMGESDWTFQQDNAPIYRAKINLTWFKSQKINVLPRPSLSPDLNPFENLWGVCVGVGVGLGVGVDMCKFLWYTHTLRWE
;
A
#
# COMPACT_ATOMS: atom_id res chain seq x y z
N MET A 1 9.83 23.81 5.73
CA MET A 1 9.79 22.44 6.28
C MET A 1 10.44 21.52 5.26
N THR A 2 11.69 21.14 5.47
CA THR A 2 12.39 20.18 4.61
C THR A 2 12.12 18.78 5.14
N TRP A 3 11.37 17.98 4.40
CA TRP A 3 10.95 16.60 4.71
C TRP A 3 12.11 15.58 4.92
N ASN A 4 13.37 16.01 4.81
CA ASN A 4 14.53 15.13 4.65
C ASN A 4 14.78 14.18 5.83
N ASN A 5 14.36 14.50 7.06
CA ASN A 5 14.64 13.66 8.23
C ASN A 5 13.38 13.05 8.87
N GLU A 6 12.19 13.61 8.62
CA GLU A 6 10.96 13.11 9.26
C GLU A 6 10.46 11.83 8.57
N CYS A 7 10.64 11.71 7.25
CA CYS A 7 10.30 10.49 6.51
C CYS A 7 11.08 9.26 6.99
N HIS A 8 12.27 9.43 7.56
CA HIS A 8 13.08 8.30 8.04
C HIS A 8 12.49 7.61 9.27
N LYS A 9 11.62 8.34 9.98
CA LYS A 9 10.90 7.84 11.16
C LYS A 9 9.55 7.25 10.81
N VAL A 10 9.09 7.37 9.56
CA VAL A 10 7.77 6.89 9.17
C VAL A 10 7.87 5.50 8.54
N VAL A 11 7.13 4.55 9.11
CA VAL A 11 6.88 3.25 8.49
C VAL A 11 5.53 3.33 7.78
N TRP A 12 5.57 3.27 6.47
CA TRP A 12 4.40 3.28 5.61
C TRP A 12 3.85 1.87 5.48
N SER A 13 2.53 1.73 5.37
CA SER A 13 1.87 0.47 5.04
C SER A 13 0.64 0.69 4.19
N ASP A 14 0.26 -0.32 3.42
CA ASP A 14 -0.95 -0.27 2.60
C ASP A 14 -1.42 -1.68 2.22
N GLU A 15 -2.72 -1.79 1.92
CA GLU A 15 -3.32 -2.97 1.31
C GLU A 15 -3.65 -2.72 -0.16
N LYS A 16 -3.30 -3.68 -1.02
CA LYS A 16 -3.73 -3.67 -2.42
C LYS A 16 -4.46 -4.95 -2.77
N LYS A 17 -5.61 -4.79 -3.42
CA LYS A 17 -6.28 -5.90 -4.11
C LYS A 17 -5.69 -6.02 -5.51
N ILE A 18 -5.22 -7.22 -5.85
CA ILE A 18 -4.76 -7.58 -7.19
C ILE A 18 -5.75 -8.60 -7.74
N ASN A 19 -6.32 -8.32 -8.89
CA ASN A 19 -7.20 -9.26 -9.59
C ASN A 19 -6.35 -10.21 -10.43
N SER A 20 -6.76 -11.48 -10.49
CA SER A 20 -6.00 -12.51 -11.21
C SER A 20 -5.98 -12.28 -12.72
N ASP A 21 -6.97 -11.58 -13.26
CA ASP A 21 -7.15 -11.43 -14.72
C ASP A 21 -6.79 -10.03 -15.23
N GLY A 22 -5.88 -9.35 -14.54
CA GLY A 22 -5.28 -8.10 -14.98
C GLY A 22 -5.77 -6.85 -14.22
N PRO A 23 -5.16 -5.68 -14.50
CA PRO A 23 -5.42 -4.45 -13.77
C PRO A 23 -6.83 -3.91 -14.04
N ASP A 24 -7.45 -3.35 -13.00
CA ASP A 24 -8.72 -2.63 -13.14
C ASP A 24 -8.51 -1.39 -14.03
N GLY A 25 -8.98 -1.43 -15.28
CA GLY A 25 -8.94 -0.28 -16.19
C GLY A 25 -8.42 -0.54 -17.61
N PHE A 26 -7.89 -1.73 -17.93
CA PHE A 26 -7.58 -2.13 -19.31
C PHE A 26 -8.83 -2.58 -20.09
N SER A 27 -9.94 -1.87 -19.91
CA SER A 27 -11.22 -2.14 -20.62
C SER A 27 -11.43 -1.24 -21.83
N TYR A 28 -10.45 -0.40 -22.18
CA TYR A 28 -10.54 0.54 -23.28
C TYR A 28 -9.48 0.22 -24.35
N TYR A 29 -9.91 0.08 -25.59
CA TYR A 29 -9.05 -0.09 -26.76
C TYR A 29 -9.55 0.80 -27.89
N TRP A 30 -8.65 1.20 -28.78
CA TRP A 30 -9.00 1.92 -30.00
C TRP A 30 -9.45 0.90 -31.05
N HIS A 31 -10.75 0.87 -31.34
CA HIS A 31 -11.31 -0.03 -32.34
C HIS A 31 -11.30 0.63 -33.73
N ASP A 32 -10.62 0.01 -34.68
CA ASP A 32 -10.74 0.35 -36.10
C ASP A 32 -12.04 -0.26 -36.65
N LEU A 33 -12.95 0.60 -37.12
CA LEU A 33 -14.27 0.23 -37.65
C LEU A 33 -14.23 -0.74 -38.84
N ARG A 34 -13.06 -0.98 -39.44
CA ARG A 34 -12.86 -1.92 -40.55
C ARG A 34 -12.54 -3.35 -40.10
N LYS A 35 -12.27 -3.55 -38.80
CA LYS A 35 -11.95 -4.85 -38.21
C LYS A 35 -13.12 -5.35 -37.38
N GLU A 36 -13.17 -6.65 -37.11
CA GLU A 36 -14.16 -7.18 -36.17
C GLU A 36 -13.90 -6.63 -34.77
N GLU A 37 -14.98 -6.38 -34.03
CA GLU A 37 -14.92 -5.88 -32.66
C GLU A 37 -14.24 -6.90 -31.74
N GLU A 38 -13.20 -6.48 -31.03
CA GLU A 38 -12.66 -7.28 -29.95
C GLU A 38 -13.64 -7.22 -28.77
N ILE A 39 -14.36 -8.33 -28.55
CA ILE A 39 -15.29 -8.46 -27.44
C ILE A 39 -14.47 -8.79 -26.18
N PHE A 40 -14.23 -7.78 -25.36
CA PHE A 40 -13.74 -7.98 -24.00
C PHE A 40 -14.87 -8.58 -23.16
N SER A 41 -14.64 -9.75 -22.56
CA SER A 41 -15.62 -10.38 -21.67
C SER A 41 -16.00 -9.41 -20.55
N THR A 42 -17.25 -8.93 -20.56
CA THR A 42 -17.84 -8.26 -19.39
C THR A 42 -18.31 -9.33 -18.41
N ARG A 43 -17.81 -9.24 -17.18
CA ARG A 43 -17.95 -10.33 -16.19
C ARG A 43 -19.38 -10.43 -15.66
N PRO A 44 -19.98 -11.64 -15.66
CA PRO A 44 -21.16 -11.92 -14.85
C PRO A 44 -20.83 -12.07 -13.35
N GLN A 45 -19.65 -12.63 -13.01
CA GLN A 45 -19.11 -12.82 -11.65
C GLN A 45 -17.67 -13.39 -11.68
N GLY A 46 -16.87 -13.11 -10.64
CA GLY A 46 -15.73 -13.95 -10.21
C GLY A 46 -14.49 -13.99 -11.10
N GLY A 47 -13.51 -13.11 -10.84
CA GLY A 47 -12.16 -13.18 -11.42
C GLY A 47 -11.07 -13.67 -10.48
N GLY A 48 -11.44 -14.04 -9.25
CA GLY A 48 -10.47 -14.19 -8.18
C GLY A 48 -9.75 -12.88 -7.88
N SER A 49 -9.37 -12.69 -6.62
CA SER A 49 -8.51 -11.58 -6.26
C SER A 49 -7.77 -11.92 -5.00
N VAL A 50 -6.50 -11.56 -4.97
CA VAL A 50 -5.70 -11.64 -3.75
C VAL A 50 -5.61 -10.25 -3.17
N MET A 51 -5.76 -10.15 -1.85
CA MET A 51 -5.41 -8.93 -1.14
C MET A 51 -4.04 -9.13 -0.53
N ILE A 52 -3.17 -8.16 -0.76
CA ILE A 52 -1.81 -8.17 -0.23
C ILE A 52 -1.63 -6.98 0.70
N TRP A 53 -0.85 -7.20 1.74
CA TRP A 53 -0.39 -6.19 2.68
C TRP A 53 1.13 -6.10 2.58
N ALA A 54 1.67 -4.89 2.57
CA ALA A 54 3.10 -4.64 2.64
C ALA A 54 3.39 -3.35 3.42
N SER A 55 4.61 -3.24 3.95
CA SER A 55 5.10 -2.03 4.58
C SER A 55 6.54 -1.72 4.16
N PHE A 56 6.94 -0.47 4.27
CA PHE A 56 8.34 -0.06 4.10
C PHE A 56 8.65 1.18 4.95
N GLY A 57 9.93 1.38 5.22
CA GLY A 57 10.48 2.57 5.86
C GLY A 57 11.89 2.82 5.35
N TRP A 58 12.60 3.72 6.03
CA TRP A 58 14.01 4.02 5.71
C TRP A 58 14.93 2.81 5.85
N GLY A 59 14.70 1.98 6.88
CA GLY A 59 15.51 0.78 7.13
C GLY A 59 15.25 -0.38 6.16
N GLY A 60 14.27 -0.26 5.27
CA GLY A 60 13.97 -1.28 4.26
C GLY A 60 12.48 -1.55 4.07
N LYS A 61 12.17 -2.70 3.47
CA LYS A 61 10.81 -3.12 3.08
C LYS A 61 10.44 -4.47 3.69
N SER A 62 9.14 -4.69 3.91
CA SER A 62 8.62 -5.96 4.40
C SER A 62 8.54 -7.00 3.30
N SER A 63 8.45 -8.26 3.71
CA SER A 63 7.87 -9.27 2.83
C SER A 63 6.42 -8.92 2.52
N ILE A 64 5.96 -9.16 1.30
CA ILE A 64 4.53 -9.12 0.98
C ILE A 64 3.81 -10.20 1.78
N CYS A 65 2.68 -9.87 2.38
CA CYS A 65 1.80 -10.81 3.06
C CYS A 65 0.45 -10.89 2.34
N PHE A 66 -0.03 -12.11 2.07
CA PHE A 66 -1.42 -12.31 1.69
C PHE A 66 -2.33 -12.12 2.90
N VAL A 67 -3.41 -11.37 2.72
CA VAL A 67 -4.43 -11.10 3.73
C VAL A 67 -5.82 -11.41 3.15
N GLU A 68 -6.79 -11.60 4.04
CA GLU A 68 -8.16 -11.82 3.62
C GLU A 68 -8.76 -10.53 3.04
N SER A 69 -9.46 -10.65 1.92
CA SER A 69 -10.08 -9.49 1.23
C SER A 69 -11.18 -8.81 2.05
N ARG A 70 -11.78 -9.53 3.00
CA ARG A 70 -12.82 -9.03 3.91
C ARG A 70 -12.37 -9.22 5.34
N MET A 71 -11.61 -8.27 5.83
CA MET A 71 -11.07 -8.30 7.18
C MET A 71 -11.90 -7.44 8.14
N ASN A 72 -12.18 -7.97 9.33
CA ASN A 72 -12.75 -7.20 10.42
C ASN A 72 -11.63 -6.56 11.28
N ALA A 73 -12.01 -5.69 12.22
CA ALA A 73 -11.04 -4.99 13.06
C ALA A 73 -10.11 -5.94 13.85
N ASN A 74 -10.60 -7.11 14.28
CA ASN A 74 -9.79 -8.11 15.00
C ASN A 74 -8.78 -8.77 14.06
N GLY A 75 -9.20 -9.19 12.87
CA GLY A 75 -8.33 -9.77 11.85
C GLY A 75 -7.19 -8.82 11.51
N TYR A 76 -7.49 -7.54 11.35
CA TYR A 76 -6.46 -6.52 11.09
C TYR A 76 -5.44 -6.43 12.23
N ARG A 77 -5.91 -6.43 13.49
CA ARG A 77 -5.01 -6.45 14.64
C ARG A 77 -4.06 -7.64 14.64
N GLU A 78 -4.55 -8.83 14.28
CA GLU A 78 -3.71 -10.02 14.24
C GLU A 78 -2.69 -9.97 13.09
N VAL A 79 -3.06 -9.39 11.93
CA VAL A 79 -2.09 -9.08 10.86
C VAL A 79 -1.01 -8.13 11.37
N LEU A 80 -1.38 -7.03 12.02
CA LEU A 80 -0.42 -6.08 12.57
C LEU A 80 0.50 -6.70 13.62
N LYS A 81 -0.03 -7.48 14.57
CA LYS A 81 0.80 -8.18 15.56
C LYS A 81 1.84 -9.09 14.92
N LYS A 82 1.45 -9.82 13.87
CA LYS A 82 2.33 -10.79 13.20
C LYS A 82 3.31 -10.13 12.24
N ARG A 83 2.98 -8.98 11.66
CA ARG A 83 3.78 -8.35 10.61
C ARG A 83 4.50 -7.11 11.09
N LEU A 84 3.76 -6.18 11.68
CA LEU A 84 4.30 -4.89 12.10
C LEU A 84 5.27 -5.01 13.28
N ILE A 85 4.99 -5.86 14.27
CA ILE A 85 5.87 -6.02 15.43
C ILE A 85 7.23 -6.60 15.04
N ASP A 86 7.22 -7.58 14.13
CA ASP A 86 8.45 -8.24 13.66
C ASP A 86 9.38 -7.29 12.90
N ILE A 87 8.80 -6.31 12.19
CA ILE A 87 9.55 -5.46 11.27
C ILE A 87 9.71 -4.00 11.70
N GLY A 88 8.84 -3.49 12.56
CA GLY A 88 8.75 -2.06 12.89
C GLY A 88 10.08 -1.50 13.40
N SER A 89 10.73 -2.24 14.32
CA SER A 89 12.04 -1.85 14.89
C SER A 89 13.21 -1.94 13.89
N SER A 90 13.05 -2.67 12.78
CA SER A 90 14.07 -2.79 11.73
C SER A 90 13.88 -1.78 10.58
N MET A 91 12.65 -1.26 10.41
CA MET A 91 12.29 -0.39 9.28
C MET A 91 12.29 1.10 9.63
N GLY A 92 12.01 1.43 10.89
CA GLY A 92 12.05 2.79 11.39
C GLY A 92 13.30 3.03 12.23
N GLU A 93 13.75 4.29 12.27
CA GLU A 93 14.69 4.76 13.29
C GLU A 93 14.04 4.76 14.69
N SER A 94 14.81 5.13 15.73
CA SER A 94 14.25 5.35 17.07
C SER A 94 13.03 6.28 17.03
N ASP A 95 11.99 5.95 17.80
CA ASP A 95 10.71 6.69 17.85
C ASP A 95 9.94 6.72 16.53
N TRP A 96 9.97 5.62 15.79
CA TRP A 96 9.22 5.49 14.55
C TRP A 96 7.70 5.66 14.74
N THR A 97 7.06 6.15 13.68
CA THR A 97 5.62 6.38 13.59
C THR A 97 5.04 5.50 12.49
N PHE A 98 3.98 4.79 12.82
CA PHE A 98 3.25 3.96 11.89
C PHE A 98 2.26 4.79 11.07
N GLN A 99 2.26 4.59 9.76
CA GLN A 99 1.26 5.16 8.86
C GLN A 99 0.35 4.04 8.34
N GLN A 100 -0.96 4.28 8.46
CA GLN A 100 -2.04 3.47 7.91
C GLN A 100 -3.10 4.41 7.30
N ASP A 101 -4.04 3.87 6.54
CA ASP A 101 -5.19 4.61 6.02
C ASP A 101 -6.34 4.72 7.01
N ASN A 102 -7.35 5.47 6.58
CA ASN A 102 -8.40 5.97 7.45
C ASN A 102 -9.66 5.11 7.40
N ALA A 103 -9.59 3.90 6.82
CA ALA A 103 -10.72 3.01 6.74
C ALA A 103 -11.31 2.73 8.14
N PRO A 104 -12.64 2.52 8.25
CA PRO A 104 -13.30 2.35 9.54
C PRO A 104 -12.71 1.23 10.40
N ILE A 105 -12.22 0.16 9.78
CA ILE A 105 -11.60 -0.98 10.46
C ILE A 105 -10.29 -0.59 11.17
N TYR A 106 -9.53 0.36 10.64
CA TYR A 106 -8.24 0.80 11.19
C TYR A 106 -8.42 1.81 12.31
N ARG A 107 -9.51 2.59 12.27
CA ARG A 107 -9.94 3.50 13.34
C ARG A 107 -10.74 2.84 14.46
N ALA A 108 -10.98 1.53 14.37
CA ALA A 108 -11.69 0.82 15.42
C ALA A 108 -10.98 1.01 16.78
N LYS A 109 -11.76 1.28 17.84
CA LYS A 109 -11.25 1.54 19.20
C LYS A 109 -10.27 0.46 19.67
N ILE A 110 -10.51 -0.80 19.28
CA ILE A 110 -9.66 -1.93 19.63
C ILE A 110 -8.24 -1.81 19.06
N ASN A 111 -8.11 -1.30 17.83
CA ASN A 111 -6.84 -1.13 17.14
C ASN A 111 -6.08 0.07 17.70
N LEU A 112 -6.77 1.21 17.89
CA LEU A 112 -6.18 2.38 18.53
C LEU A 112 -5.71 2.11 19.97
N THR A 113 -6.45 1.31 20.73
CA THR A 113 -6.06 0.92 22.09
C THR A 113 -4.84 -0.02 22.07
N TRP A 114 -4.76 -0.91 21.08
CA TRP A 114 -3.61 -1.79 20.89
C TRP A 114 -2.34 -1.00 20.52
N PHE A 115 -2.42 -0.05 19.58
CA PHE A 115 -1.27 0.81 19.26
C PHE A 115 -0.73 1.54 20.50
N LYS A 116 -1.63 2.09 21.32
CA LYS A 116 -1.26 2.71 22.61
C LYS A 116 -0.58 1.74 23.57
N SER A 117 -1.07 0.49 23.67
CA SER A 117 -0.46 -0.51 24.56
C SER A 117 0.92 -0.96 24.08
N GLN A 118 1.15 -0.96 22.76
CA GLN A 118 2.45 -1.25 22.15
C GLN A 118 3.38 -0.04 22.11
N LYS A 119 2.94 1.14 22.58
CA LYS A 119 3.68 2.41 22.48
C LYS A 119 4.07 2.78 21.04
N ILE A 120 3.24 2.40 20.08
CA ILE A 120 3.43 2.72 18.67
C ILE A 120 2.69 4.03 18.38
N ASN A 121 3.42 5.03 17.90
CA ASN A 121 2.81 6.27 17.42
C ASN A 121 2.14 6.01 16.07
N VAL A 122 0.91 6.50 15.88
CA VAL A 122 0.21 6.42 14.60
C VAL A 122 0.08 7.81 14.02
N LEU A 123 0.48 7.98 12.76
CA LEU A 123 0.45 9.28 12.08
C LEU A 123 -1.00 9.78 11.95
N PRO A 124 -1.32 11.00 12.41
CA PRO A 124 -2.65 11.57 12.22
C PRO A 124 -2.85 11.92 10.73
N ARG A 125 -3.76 11.20 10.05
CA ARG A 125 -4.05 11.46 8.63
C ARG A 125 -5.31 12.31 8.46
N PRO A 126 -5.28 13.37 7.62
CA PRO A 126 -6.51 13.96 7.11
C PRO A 126 -7.28 12.92 6.26
N SER A 127 -8.62 12.96 6.33
CA SER A 127 -9.49 12.09 5.55
C SER A 127 -9.32 12.33 4.05
N LEU A 128 -9.39 11.26 3.24
CA LEU A 128 -9.42 11.30 1.76
C LEU A 128 -8.15 11.86 1.08
N SER A 129 -6.97 11.50 1.57
CA SER A 129 -5.70 11.89 0.94
C SER A 129 -4.89 10.66 0.49
N PRO A 130 -5.31 9.96 -0.58
CA PRO A 130 -4.52 8.88 -1.18
C PRO A 130 -3.19 9.41 -1.75
N ASP A 131 -3.16 10.65 -2.25
CA ASP A 131 -1.94 11.30 -2.77
C ASP A 131 -0.83 11.48 -1.72
N LEU A 132 -1.17 11.38 -0.43
CA LEU A 132 -0.22 11.45 0.69
C LEU A 132 0.30 10.07 1.09
N ASN A 133 -0.15 8.98 0.46
CA ASN A 133 0.40 7.65 0.68
C ASN A 133 1.33 7.28 -0.49
N PRO A 134 2.66 7.27 -0.28
CA PRO A 134 3.59 6.90 -1.33
C PRO A 134 3.49 5.45 -1.82
N PHE A 135 2.76 4.61 -1.08
CA PHE A 135 2.43 3.27 -1.54
C PHE A 135 1.66 3.24 -2.86
N GLU A 136 0.83 4.25 -3.17
CA GLU A 136 0.10 4.25 -4.45
C GLU A 136 1.06 4.33 -5.65
N ASN A 137 2.15 5.09 -5.53
CA ASN A 137 3.19 5.14 -6.56
C ASN A 137 3.93 3.79 -6.67
N LEU A 138 4.21 3.15 -5.54
CA LEU A 138 4.83 1.82 -5.52
C LEU A 138 3.93 0.77 -6.17
N TRP A 139 2.62 0.81 -5.88
CA TRP A 139 1.66 -0.09 -6.51
C TRP A 139 1.56 0.14 -8.02
N GLY A 140 1.62 1.39 -8.47
CA GLY A 140 1.69 1.72 -9.90
C GLY A 140 2.84 1.00 -10.62
N VAL A 141 4.04 1.01 -10.01
CA VAL A 141 5.20 0.26 -10.55
C VAL A 141 4.98 -1.25 -10.48
N CYS A 142 4.51 -1.78 -9.35
CA CYS A 142 4.31 -3.21 -9.16
C CYS A 142 3.29 -3.81 -10.17
N VAL A 143 2.22 -3.06 -10.45
CA VAL A 143 1.19 -3.45 -11.42
C VAL A 143 1.70 -3.29 -12.85
N GLY A 144 2.46 -2.22 -13.15
CA GLY A 144 3.02 -1.98 -14.47
C GLY A 144 4.17 -2.90 -14.89
N VAL A 145 4.96 -3.41 -13.93
CA VAL A 145 6.16 -4.23 -14.20
C VAL A 145 5.87 -5.74 -14.16
N GLY A 146 4.66 -6.17 -13.78
CA GLY A 146 4.35 -7.58 -13.68
C GLY A 146 5.17 -8.26 -12.58
N VAL A 147 4.86 -7.95 -11.32
CA VAL A 147 5.29 -8.68 -10.10
C VAL A 147 6.76 -9.14 -10.12
N GLY A 148 7.67 -8.21 -9.84
CA GLY A 148 9.08 -8.50 -9.57
C GLY A 148 9.67 -7.53 -8.55
N LEU A 149 9.37 -7.70 -7.25
CA LEU A 149 10.00 -6.93 -6.16
C LEU A 149 11.46 -7.35 -5.86
N GLY A 150 12.22 -7.73 -6.90
CA GLY A 150 13.62 -8.14 -6.80
C GLY A 150 14.62 -6.98 -6.97
N VAL A 151 14.16 -5.80 -7.36
CA VAL A 151 15.05 -4.65 -7.58
C VAL A 151 15.22 -3.87 -6.27
N GLY A 152 16.48 -3.71 -5.86
CA GLY A 152 16.91 -2.85 -4.76
C GLY A 152 16.68 -1.38 -5.10
N VAL A 153 15.41 -0.96 -5.10
CA VAL A 153 15.03 0.44 -5.25
C VAL A 153 15.21 1.10 -3.89
N ASP A 154 16.09 2.10 -3.83
CA ASP A 154 16.13 3.07 -2.74
C ASP A 154 14.79 3.82 -2.74
N MET A 155 13.86 3.35 -1.91
CA MET A 155 12.47 3.83 -1.93
C MET A 155 12.35 5.28 -1.48
N CYS A 156 13.33 5.80 -0.72
CA CYS A 156 13.40 7.21 -0.36
C CYS A 156 13.84 8.08 -1.55
N LYS A 157 14.72 7.58 -2.42
CA LYS A 157 14.96 8.21 -3.74
C LYS A 157 13.75 8.09 -4.66
N PHE A 158 13.05 6.96 -4.68
CA PHE A 158 11.84 6.79 -5.50
C PHE A 158 10.73 7.76 -5.08
N LEU A 159 10.57 7.96 -3.77
CA LEU A 159 9.72 8.97 -3.16
C LEU A 159 10.07 10.39 -3.61
N TRP A 160 11.37 10.73 -3.63
CA TRP A 160 11.87 12.00 -4.16
C TRP A 160 11.55 12.17 -5.65
N TYR A 161 11.90 11.18 -6.49
CA TYR A 161 11.66 11.23 -7.94
C TYR A 161 10.18 11.40 -8.28
N THR A 162 9.28 10.68 -7.61
CA THR A 162 7.84 10.75 -7.91
C THR A 162 7.18 12.05 -7.42
N HIS A 163 7.68 12.69 -6.36
CA HIS A 163 7.20 14.01 -5.93
C HIS A 163 7.77 15.15 -6.77
N THR A 164 9.00 15.02 -7.28
CA THR A 164 9.63 16.08 -8.09
C THR A 164 9.05 16.12 -9.51
N LEU A 165 8.67 14.97 -10.09
CA LEU A 165 8.09 14.88 -11.43
C LEU A 165 6.61 15.30 -11.55
N ARG A 166 5.97 15.74 -10.45
CA ARG A 166 4.58 16.24 -10.47
C ARG A 166 4.49 17.78 -10.45
N TRP A 167 5.63 18.48 -10.46
CA TRP A 167 5.71 19.95 -10.39
C TRP A 167 6.81 20.57 -11.28
N GLU A 168 7.00 20.04 -12.49
CA GLU A 168 7.62 20.76 -13.62
C GLU A 168 6.69 20.75 -14.84
#